data_AF-A0A4Q4BAF5-F1
#
_entry.id   AF-A0A4Q4BAF5-F1
#
_cell.length_a   1.000
_cell.length_b   1.000
_cell.length_c   1.000
_cell.angle_alpha   90.00
_cell.angle_beta   90.00
_cell.angle_gamma   90.00
#
_symmetry.space_group_name_H-M   'P 1'
#
loop_
_entity.id
_entity.type
_entity.pdbx_description
1 polymer ?
#
loop_
_entity_poly.entity_id
_entity_poly.type
_entity_poly.pdbx_seq_one_letter_code
_entity_poly.pdbx_strand_id
1 'polypeptide(L)'
;MKRLLLLCVVALLYVACKEEPKQTTTEIEKPIEVVEDSTLIEVEEEVTPEKSISELKNELAAKGFKTFDYVDEKTQDTIIMQQYFIAFLKRGTIRNQNEEEAAILQEEHLAHLQKMYDLGYADISGPFGDDGDIRGITIYNVPTQKMADSLANADPMVQAGRLEIEIHPWWAAKGFPLR
;
A
#
# COMPACT_ATOMS: atom_id res chain seq x y z
N MET A 1 -4.83 47.11 -52.32
CA MET A 1 -6.01 46.25 -52.02
C MET A 1 -6.22 46.28 -50.51
N LYS A 2 -6.92 47.32 -50.01
CA LYS A 2 -8.19 47.29 -49.22
C LYS A 2 -8.10 46.38 -47.97
N ARG A 3 -7.75 46.90 -46.78
CA ARG A 3 -8.48 47.77 -45.79
C ARG A 3 -9.32 46.98 -44.76
N LEU A 4 -8.79 46.95 -43.54
CA LEU A 4 -9.40 47.20 -42.21
C LEU A 4 -10.91 47.54 -42.14
N LEU A 5 -11.65 46.83 -41.28
CA LEU A 5 -12.96 47.17 -40.64
C LEU A 5 -13.07 46.21 -39.42
N LEU A 6 -13.11 46.55 -38.13
CA LEU A 6 -13.77 47.54 -37.27
C LEU A 6 -15.31 47.44 -37.19
N LEU A 7 -15.81 47.39 -35.93
CA LEU A 7 -17.15 47.69 -35.39
C LEU A 7 -18.12 46.50 -35.23
N CYS A 8 -18.43 46.07 -34.00
CA CYS A 8 -19.40 46.67 -33.06
C CYS A 8 -20.86 46.51 -33.51
N VAL A 9 -21.58 45.55 -32.94
CA VAL A 9 -23.01 45.69 -32.63
C VAL A 9 -23.29 45.06 -31.27
N VAL A 10 -23.22 45.89 -30.24
CA VAL A 10 -24.03 45.74 -29.02
C VAL A 10 -25.41 46.31 -29.34
N ALA A 11 -26.42 45.74 -28.68
CA ALA A 11 -27.77 46.27 -28.42
C ALA A 11 -28.92 45.65 -29.24
N LEU A 12 -29.77 44.93 -28.51
CA LEU A 12 -31.24 45.10 -28.39
C LEU A 12 -31.74 43.92 -27.52
N LEU A 13 -31.74 44.04 -26.18
CA LEU A 13 -32.93 44.43 -25.38
C LEU A 13 -34.24 43.92 -26.00
N TYR A 14 -34.88 42.93 -25.38
CA TYR A 14 -36.28 43.02 -24.92
C TYR A 14 -36.63 41.86 -23.96
N VAL A 15 -37.12 42.29 -22.80
CA VAL A 15 -37.68 41.61 -21.64
C VAL A 15 -38.81 40.62 -21.98
N ALA A 16 -38.87 39.48 -21.28
CA ALA A 16 -40.13 38.87 -20.84
C ALA A 16 -39.92 37.86 -19.69
N CYS A 17 -40.34 38.25 -18.48
CA CYS A 17 -40.60 37.35 -17.36
C CYS A 17 -41.86 36.51 -17.60
N LYS A 18 -41.86 35.25 -17.18
CA LYS A 18 -42.99 34.52 -16.58
C LYS A 18 -42.50 33.17 -16.03
N GLU A 19 -42.27 33.09 -14.72
CA GLU A 19 -43.16 32.44 -13.74
C GLU A 19 -43.12 30.91 -13.83
N GLU A 20 -42.23 30.31 -13.04
CA GLU A 20 -42.33 28.91 -12.60
C GLU A 20 -43.04 28.85 -11.23
N PRO A 21 -43.87 27.82 -10.96
CA PRO A 21 -44.68 27.77 -9.75
C PRO A 21 -43.86 27.37 -8.51
N LYS A 22 -44.28 28.01 -7.40
CA LYS A 22 -43.82 27.91 -6.01
C LYS A 22 -43.83 26.52 -5.39
N GLN A 23 -42.81 26.31 -4.54
CA GLN A 23 -42.79 25.85 -3.12
C GLN A 23 -43.57 24.57 -2.75
N THR A 24 -42.98 23.70 -1.93
CA THR A 24 -43.05 23.79 -0.45
C THR A 24 -41.95 22.87 0.13
N THR A 25 -40.86 23.44 0.68
CA THR A 25 -40.52 23.57 2.13
C THR A 25 -40.39 22.21 2.84
N THR A 26 -39.26 21.89 3.46
CA THR A 26 -38.80 22.46 4.75
C THR A 26 -37.26 22.62 4.73
N GLU A 27 -36.65 23.82 4.89
CA GLU A 27 -36.36 24.55 6.15
C GLU A 27 -35.46 23.70 7.09
N ILE A 28 -34.27 24.08 7.61
CA ILE A 28 -33.69 25.34 8.12
C ILE A 28 -32.14 25.17 8.11
N GLU A 29 -31.38 25.97 7.35
CA GLU A 29 -30.55 27.14 7.72
C GLU A 29 -29.11 26.89 8.22
N LYS A 30 -28.23 27.72 7.63
CA LYS A 30 -26.79 28.02 7.79
C LYS A 30 -26.40 28.45 9.23
N PRO A 31 -25.14 28.85 9.54
CA PRO A 31 -23.88 28.88 8.76
C PRO A 31 -22.67 28.24 9.48
N ILE A 32 -21.58 28.07 8.74
CA ILE A 32 -20.23 27.84 9.29
C ILE A 32 -19.77 29.14 9.97
N GLU A 33 -19.65 29.10 11.30
CA GLU A 33 -18.93 30.08 12.12
C GLU A 33 -17.60 29.46 12.56
N VAL A 34 -16.50 30.14 12.24
CA VAL A 34 -15.16 29.84 12.75
C VAL A 34 -15.11 30.39 14.17
N VAL A 35 -14.99 29.50 15.16
CA VAL A 35 -14.67 29.86 16.54
C VAL A 35 -13.62 28.89 17.06
N GLU A 36 -12.45 29.44 17.42
CA GLU A 36 -11.50 28.81 18.33
C GLU A 36 -12.18 28.52 19.67
N ASP A 37 -12.32 27.25 20.08
CA ASP A 37 -12.09 26.86 21.48
C ASP A 37 -12.06 25.32 21.62
N SER A 38 -11.18 24.89 22.52
CA SER A 38 -11.00 23.59 23.15
C SER A 38 -12.13 22.54 23.05
N THR A 39 -11.77 21.35 22.55
CA THR A 39 -12.13 20.09 23.22
C THR A 39 -11.06 19.05 22.91
N LEU A 40 -10.31 18.68 23.95
CA LEU A 40 -9.55 17.44 24.01
C LEU A 40 -10.57 16.30 23.90
N ILE A 41 -10.66 15.71 22.71
CA ILE A 41 -11.27 14.40 22.56
C ILE A 41 -10.16 13.43 22.93
N GLU A 42 -10.16 12.99 24.19
CA GLU A 42 -9.53 11.72 24.56
C GLU A 42 -10.25 10.65 23.75
N VAL A 43 -9.67 10.30 22.61
CA VAL A 43 -10.01 9.07 21.92
C VAL A 43 -9.45 7.96 22.80
N GLU A 44 -10.30 7.44 23.68
CA GLU A 44 -10.07 6.19 24.37
C GLU A 44 -9.89 5.13 23.30
N GLU A 45 -8.64 4.78 23.02
CA GLU A 45 -8.27 3.69 22.11
C GLU A 45 -8.82 2.42 22.75
N GLU A 46 -9.88 1.84 22.16
CA GLU A 46 -10.41 0.54 22.56
C GLU A 46 -9.30 -0.50 22.43
N VAL A 47 -8.66 -0.82 23.55
CA VAL A 47 -7.65 -1.87 23.64
C VAL A 47 -8.35 -3.21 23.48
N THR A 48 -8.45 -3.69 22.24
CA THR A 48 -8.64 -5.13 21.98
C THR A 48 -7.61 -5.89 22.80
N PRO A 49 -7.96 -6.97 23.52
CA PRO A 49 -7.03 -7.64 24.43
C PRO A 49 -5.84 -8.15 23.62
N GLU A 50 -4.72 -7.44 23.73
CA GLU A 50 -3.46 -7.78 23.13
C GLU A 50 -3.04 -9.12 23.73
N LYS A 51 -2.92 -10.17 22.91
CA LYS A 51 -2.46 -11.49 23.38
C LYS A 51 -1.18 -11.28 24.16
N SER A 52 -1.01 -11.98 25.28
CA SER A 52 0.22 -11.83 26.05
C SER A 52 1.43 -12.21 25.18
N ILE A 53 2.56 -11.53 25.39
CA ILE A 53 3.82 -11.79 24.66
C ILE A 53 4.18 -13.29 24.69
N SER A 54 3.91 -13.96 25.81
CA SER A 54 4.14 -15.40 25.96
C SER A 54 3.23 -16.24 25.06
N GLU A 55 1.94 -15.94 24.98
CA GLU A 55 1.00 -16.64 24.10
C GLU A 55 1.37 -16.45 22.63
N LEU A 56 1.71 -15.22 22.22
CA LEU A 56 2.13 -14.93 20.85
C LEU A 56 3.39 -15.71 20.47
N LYS A 57 4.40 -15.76 21.34
CA LYS A 57 5.61 -16.56 21.10
C LYS A 57 5.29 -18.05 20.96
N ASN A 58 4.40 -18.58 21.79
CA ASN A 58 3.98 -19.98 21.71
C ASN A 58 3.26 -20.28 20.39
N GLU A 59 2.39 -19.38 19.93
CA GLU A 59 1.72 -19.50 18.62
C GLU A 59 2.70 -19.46 17.45
N LEU A 60 3.66 -18.52 17.48
CA LEU A 60 4.71 -18.40 16.47
C LEU A 60 5.59 -19.67 16.43
N ALA A 61 6.00 -20.16 17.60
CA ALA A 61 6.77 -21.39 17.71
C ALA A 61 5.98 -22.60 17.19
N ALA A 62 4.69 -22.71 17.53
CA ALA A 62 3.81 -23.77 17.04
C ALA A 62 3.64 -23.75 15.50
N LYS A 63 3.68 -22.56 14.89
CA LYS A 63 3.69 -22.36 13.43
C LYS A 63 5.08 -22.54 12.79
N GLY A 64 6.12 -22.79 13.59
CA GLY A 64 7.49 -23.01 13.12
C GLY A 64 8.30 -21.73 12.86
N PHE A 65 7.82 -20.56 13.28
CA PHE A 65 8.58 -19.32 13.17
C PHE A 65 9.74 -19.30 14.16
N LYS A 66 10.85 -18.69 13.74
CA LYS A 66 11.98 -18.42 14.64
C LYS A 66 11.82 -17.03 15.24
N THR A 67 11.93 -16.97 16.56
CA THR A 67 11.84 -15.73 17.33
C THR A 67 12.91 -15.65 18.40
N PHE A 68 13.32 -14.45 18.78
CA PHE A 68 14.08 -14.19 20.00
C PHE A 68 13.64 -12.87 20.65
N ASP A 69 14.03 -12.66 21.90
CA ASP A 69 13.67 -11.46 22.65
C ASP A 69 14.78 -10.41 22.54
N TYR A 70 14.41 -9.18 22.22
CA TYR A 70 15.27 -8.01 22.26
C TYR A 70 14.74 -7.04 23.31
N VAL A 71 15.61 -6.55 24.19
CA VAL A 71 15.23 -5.57 25.22
C VAL A 71 15.65 -4.19 24.74
N ASP A 72 14.70 -3.26 24.59
CA ASP A 72 15.02 -1.88 24.26
C ASP A 72 15.73 -1.22 25.43
N GLU A 73 16.90 -0.64 25.19
CA GLU A 73 17.72 -0.06 26.26
C GLU A 73 17.06 1.15 26.94
N LYS A 74 16.20 1.89 26.22
CA LYS A 74 15.60 3.13 26.74
C LYS A 74 14.30 2.85 27.47
N THR A 75 13.43 2.03 26.90
CA THR A 75 12.12 1.75 27.48
C THR A 75 12.14 0.55 28.42
N GLN A 76 13.17 -0.30 28.34
CA GLN A 76 13.26 -1.59 29.03
C GLN A 76 12.16 -2.59 28.62
N ASP A 77 11.46 -2.31 27.51
CA ASP A 77 10.44 -3.20 26.97
C ASP A 77 11.07 -4.40 26.27
N THR A 78 10.41 -5.55 26.36
CA THR A 78 10.78 -6.75 25.61
C THR A 78 10.04 -6.78 24.27
N ILE A 79 10.80 -6.78 23.19
CA ILE A 79 10.33 -6.84 21.80
C ILE A 79 10.59 -8.24 21.25
N ILE A 80 9.57 -8.84 20.63
CA ILE A 80 9.73 -10.11 19.90
C ILE A 80 10.35 -9.79 18.54
N MET A 81 11.57 -10.29 18.31
CA MET A 81 12.20 -10.32 17.01
C MET A 81 11.79 -11.61 16.29
N GLN A 82 11.28 -11.51 15.07
CA GLN A 82 10.92 -12.65 14.23
C GLN A 82 11.85 -12.70 13.00
N GLN A 83 12.21 -13.91 12.57
CA GLN A 83 12.86 -14.12 11.28
C GLN A 83 11.83 -14.10 10.16
N TYR A 84 12.02 -13.19 9.23
CA TYR A 84 11.37 -13.09 7.93
C TYR A 84 12.37 -13.46 6.83
N PHE A 85 11.93 -13.40 5.57
CA PHE A 85 12.79 -13.59 4.42
C PHE A 85 12.60 -12.44 3.44
N ILE A 86 13.67 -11.67 3.20
CA ILE A 86 13.65 -10.64 2.17
C ILE A 86 14.04 -11.29 0.84
N ALA A 87 13.16 -11.18 -0.15
CA ALA A 87 13.43 -11.54 -1.53
C ALA A 87 13.78 -10.25 -2.29
N PHE A 88 14.99 -10.20 -2.84
CA PHE A 88 15.37 -9.21 -3.83
C PHE A 88 14.95 -9.70 -5.21
N LEU A 89 14.13 -8.90 -5.89
CA LEU A 89 13.64 -9.16 -7.23
C LEU A 89 14.62 -8.51 -8.20
N LYS A 90 15.57 -9.27 -8.72
CA LYS A 90 16.63 -8.78 -9.60
C LYS A 90 16.19 -8.80 -11.05
N ARG A 91 16.80 -7.96 -11.86
CA ARG A 91 16.61 -7.93 -13.31
C ARG A 91 17.01 -9.29 -13.89
N GLY A 92 16.06 -9.98 -14.50
CA GLY A 92 16.31 -11.24 -15.17
C GLY A 92 16.89 -11.07 -16.57
N THR A 93 17.48 -12.14 -17.08
CA THR A 93 18.19 -12.18 -18.36
C THR A 93 17.28 -12.28 -19.59
N ILE A 94 16.00 -12.67 -19.43
CA ILE A 94 15.06 -12.85 -20.54
C ILE A 94 14.08 -11.67 -20.60
N ARG A 95 14.26 -10.79 -21.58
CA ARG A 95 13.49 -9.53 -21.72
C ARG A 95 13.05 -9.21 -23.15
N ASN A 96 12.95 -10.21 -24.01
CA ASN A 96 12.61 -10.09 -25.42
C ASN A 96 11.10 -10.11 -25.72
N GLN A 97 10.26 -10.08 -24.68
CA GLN A 97 8.79 -10.04 -24.82
C GLN A 97 8.35 -8.73 -25.48
N ASN A 98 7.29 -8.78 -26.27
CA ASN A 98 6.67 -7.57 -26.84
C ASN A 98 5.92 -6.76 -25.76
N GLU A 99 5.41 -5.59 -26.11
CA GLU A 99 4.73 -4.70 -25.16
C GLU A 99 3.47 -5.32 -24.54
N GLU A 100 2.69 -6.07 -25.32
CA GLU A 100 1.47 -6.75 -24.85
C GLU A 100 1.80 -7.87 -23.86
N GLU A 101 2.75 -8.74 -24.21
CA GLU A 101 3.24 -9.82 -23.33
C GLU A 101 3.85 -9.26 -22.04
N ALA A 102 4.62 -8.17 -22.14
CA ALA A 102 5.22 -7.53 -20.97
C ALA A 102 4.16 -6.92 -20.04
N ALA A 103 3.08 -6.36 -20.59
CA ALA A 103 1.97 -5.81 -19.81
C ALA A 103 1.18 -6.93 -19.10
N ILE A 104 0.91 -8.05 -19.77
CA ILE A 104 0.24 -9.21 -19.17
C ILE A 104 1.08 -9.77 -18.00
N LEU A 105 2.38 -9.99 -18.22
CA LEU A 105 3.28 -10.47 -17.15
C LEU A 105 3.34 -9.51 -15.96
N GLN A 106 3.21 -8.20 -16.20
CA GLN A 106 3.17 -7.19 -15.15
C GLN A 106 1.87 -7.26 -14.34
N GLU A 107 0.73 -7.47 -14.98
CA GLU A 107 -0.56 -7.68 -14.30
C GLU A 107 -0.53 -8.95 -13.45
N GLU A 108 -0.05 -10.06 -14.01
CA GLU A 108 0.07 -11.34 -13.32
C GLU A 108 1.01 -11.29 -12.12
N HIS A 109 2.12 -10.55 -12.23
CA HIS A 109 3.04 -10.28 -11.13
C HIS A 109 2.35 -9.54 -9.97
N LEU A 110 1.61 -8.47 -10.28
CA LEU A 110 0.88 -7.71 -9.27
C LEU A 110 -0.20 -8.57 -8.60
N ALA A 111 -0.90 -9.40 -9.37
CA ALA A 111 -1.89 -10.35 -8.84
C ALA A 111 -1.24 -11.40 -7.92
N HIS A 112 -0.05 -11.89 -8.28
CA HIS A 112 0.72 -12.81 -7.43
C HIS A 112 1.09 -12.14 -6.10
N LEU A 113 1.67 -10.93 -6.12
CA LEU A 113 2.06 -10.19 -4.92
C LEU A 113 0.85 -9.91 -4.01
N GLN A 114 -0.28 -9.48 -4.59
CA GLN A 114 -1.51 -9.24 -3.83
C GLN A 114 -1.99 -10.53 -3.16
N LYS A 115 -1.98 -11.65 -3.87
CA LYS A 115 -2.34 -12.95 -3.30
C LYS A 115 -1.43 -13.36 -2.15
N MET A 116 -0.11 -13.09 -2.24
CA MET A 116 0.83 -13.39 -1.14
C MET A 116 0.52 -12.55 0.09
N TYR A 117 0.13 -11.30 -0.09
CA TYR A 117 -0.32 -10.43 0.99
C TYR A 117 -1.63 -10.91 1.63
N ASP A 118 -2.66 -11.18 0.81
CA ASP A 118 -3.98 -11.59 1.30
C ASP A 118 -3.94 -12.92 2.07
N LEU A 119 -3.05 -13.83 1.67
CA LEU A 119 -2.83 -15.11 2.35
C LEU A 119 -1.93 -15.00 3.59
N GLY A 120 -1.36 -13.82 3.87
CA GLY A 120 -0.44 -13.59 4.98
C GLY A 120 0.94 -14.23 4.79
N TYR A 121 1.31 -14.55 3.55
CA TYR A 121 2.65 -15.08 3.23
C TYR A 121 3.69 -13.99 3.02
N ALA A 122 3.29 -12.77 2.66
CA ALA A 122 4.16 -11.61 2.54
C ALA A 122 3.52 -10.40 3.21
N ASP A 123 4.34 -9.60 3.90
CA ASP A 123 3.86 -8.43 4.64
C ASP A 123 4.06 -7.13 3.84
N ILE A 124 5.14 -7.02 3.07
CA ILE A 124 5.50 -5.80 2.32
C ILE A 124 6.10 -6.20 0.97
N SER A 125 5.63 -5.59 -0.12
CA SER A 125 6.24 -5.67 -1.45
C SER A 125 6.29 -4.30 -2.11
N GLY A 126 7.34 -4.02 -2.85
CA GLY A 126 7.43 -2.76 -3.60
C GLY A 126 8.64 -2.65 -4.51
N PRO A 127 8.55 -1.86 -5.60
CA PRO A 127 9.67 -1.60 -6.48
C PRO A 127 10.68 -0.63 -5.86
N PHE A 128 11.93 -0.70 -6.29
CA PHE A 128 12.88 0.39 -6.09
C PHE A 128 12.57 1.54 -7.06
N GLY A 129 12.85 2.77 -6.63
CA GLY A 129 12.58 3.98 -7.41
C GLY A 129 13.65 4.34 -8.44
N ASP A 130 14.73 3.57 -8.51
CA ASP A 130 15.82 3.75 -9.47
C ASP A 130 15.78 2.68 -10.59
N ASP A 131 16.68 2.81 -11.57
CA ASP A 131 16.83 1.82 -12.64
C ASP A 131 17.94 0.79 -12.34
N GLY A 132 18.10 0.42 -11.07
CA GLY A 132 19.10 -0.54 -10.63
C GLY A 132 18.87 -1.98 -11.11
N ASP A 133 19.84 -2.84 -10.78
CA ASP A 133 19.73 -4.29 -11.02
C ASP A 133 18.68 -4.93 -10.12
N ILE A 134 18.46 -4.38 -8.92
CA ILE A 134 17.39 -4.82 -8.04
C ILE A 134 16.15 -3.98 -8.37
N ARG A 135 15.09 -4.66 -8.81
CA ARG A 135 13.84 -4.05 -9.26
C ARG A 135 12.86 -3.79 -8.13
N GLY A 136 12.94 -4.57 -7.07
CA GLY A 136 12.09 -4.43 -5.90
C GLY A 136 12.45 -5.43 -4.81
N ILE A 137 11.64 -5.40 -3.75
CA ILE A 137 11.69 -6.37 -2.66
C ILE A 137 10.31 -6.91 -2.33
N THR A 138 10.29 -8.13 -1.79
CA THR A 138 9.16 -8.70 -1.07
C THR A 138 9.66 -9.28 0.25
N ILE A 139 8.97 -8.96 1.34
CA ILE A 139 9.26 -9.49 2.68
C ILE A 139 8.26 -10.61 2.97
N TYR A 140 8.73 -11.85 2.90
CA TYR A 140 7.96 -13.04 3.21
C TYR A 140 7.89 -13.32 4.71
N ASN A 141 6.67 -13.54 5.20
CA ASN A 141 6.33 -13.91 6.57
C ASN A 141 5.94 -15.39 6.64
N VAL A 142 6.97 -16.23 6.48
CA VAL A 142 6.83 -17.69 6.45
C VAL A 142 7.88 -18.34 7.35
N PRO A 143 7.67 -19.56 7.86
CA PRO A 143 8.56 -20.17 8.85
C PRO A 143 9.92 -20.62 8.29
N THR A 144 10.07 -20.78 6.98
CA THR A 144 11.31 -21.34 6.38
C THR A 144 11.72 -20.65 5.09
N GLN A 145 13.03 -20.59 4.84
CA GLN A 145 13.60 -20.06 3.60
C GLN A 145 13.11 -20.81 2.38
N LYS A 146 12.96 -22.14 2.47
CA LYS A 146 12.45 -22.98 1.38
C LYS A 146 11.02 -22.58 0.98
N MET A 147 10.18 -22.20 1.95
CA MET A 147 8.83 -21.73 1.65
C MET A 147 8.87 -20.37 0.96
N ALA A 148 9.67 -19.43 1.46
CA ALA A 148 9.84 -18.13 0.82
C ALA A 148 10.36 -18.27 -0.62
N ASP A 149 11.36 -19.14 -0.82
CA ASP A 149 11.92 -19.46 -2.14
C ASP A 149 10.88 -20.06 -3.08
N SER A 150 10.10 -21.02 -2.62
CA SER A 150 9.04 -21.62 -3.44
C SER A 150 7.96 -20.63 -3.83
N LEU A 151 7.60 -19.70 -2.94
CA LEU A 151 6.56 -18.69 -3.21
C LEU A 151 7.09 -17.63 -4.19
N ALA A 152 8.30 -17.10 -3.94
CA ALA A 152 8.93 -16.11 -4.80
C ALA A 152 9.18 -16.63 -6.23
N ASN A 153 9.59 -17.89 -6.38
CA ASN A 153 9.79 -18.50 -7.70
C ASN A 153 8.48 -18.93 -8.39
N ALA A 154 7.34 -18.86 -7.70
CA ALA A 154 6.03 -19.10 -8.30
C ALA A 154 5.44 -17.85 -8.99
N ASP A 155 6.13 -16.72 -8.92
CA ASP A 155 5.77 -15.48 -9.60
C ASP A 155 5.91 -15.62 -11.14
N PRO A 156 4.87 -15.28 -11.92
CA PRO A 156 4.91 -15.34 -13.38
C PRO A 156 6.06 -14.54 -14.01
N MET A 157 6.48 -13.42 -13.43
CA MET A 157 7.65 -12.67 -13.91
C MET A 157 8.97 -13.44 -13.72
N VAL A 158 9.07 -14.22 -12.64
CA VAL A 158 10.25 -15.05 -12.36
C VAL A 158 10.25 -16.27 -13.28
N GLN A 159 9.10 -16.92 -13.45
CA GLN A 159 8.94 -18.06 -14.36
C GLN A 159 9.24 -17.68 -15.82
N ALA A 160 8.89 -16.46 -16.23
CA ALA A 160 9.21 -15.90 -17.54
C ALA A 160 10.68 -15.45 -17.68
N GLY A 161 11.50 -15.55 -16.62
CA GLY A 161 12.90 -15.14 -16.60
C GLY A 161 13.12 -13.62 -16.69
N ARG A 162 12.07 -12.82 -16.48
CA ARG A 162 12.14 -11.35 -16.43
C ARG A 162 12.66 -10.85 -15.09
N LEU A 163 12.46 -11.65 -14.03
CA LEU A 163 13.01 -11.44 -12.71
C LEU A 163 13.81 -12.67 -12.26
N GLU A 164 14.82 -12.42 -11.43
CA GLU A 164 15.59 -13.44 -10.72
C GLU A 164 15.49 -13.18 -9.22
N ILE A 165 15.43 -14.24 -8.43
CA ILE A 165 15.20 -14.13 -6.98
C ILE A 165 16.50 -14.36 -6.21
N GLU A 166 16.79 -13.46 -5.26
CA GLU A 166 17.83 -13.63 -4.27
C GLU A 166 17.21 -13.47 -2.86
N ILE A 167 17.27 -14.50 -2.03
CA ILE A 167 16.60 -14.51 -0.72
C ILE A 167 17.58 -14.53 0.43
N HIS A 168 17.34 -13.67 1.42
CA HIS A 168 18.08 -13.63 2.68
C HIS A 168 17.16 -13.75 3.89
N PRO A 169 17.55 -14.51 4.93
CA PRO A 169 16.89 -14.43 6.23
C PRO A 169 17.12 -13.03 6.84
N TRP A 170 16.06 -12.40 7.30
CA TRP A 170 16.09 -11.05 7.85
C TRP A 170 15.33 -10.99 9.18
N TRP A 171 15.86 -10.30 10.18
CA TRP A 171 15.25 -10.19 11.50
C TRP A 171 14.64 -8.80 11.68
N ALA A 172 13.37 -8.76 12.09
CA ALA A 172 12.67 -7.54 12.41
C ALA A 172 11.72 -7.75 13.59
N ALA A 173 11.39 -6.66 14.28
CA ALA A 173 10.40 -6.69 15.34
C ALA A 173 9.02 -7.11 14.78
N LYS A 174 8.32 -7.98 15.49
CA LYS A 174 6.99 -8.44 15.07
C LYS A 174 6.02 -7.25 15.03
N GLY A 175 5.40 -7.02 13.88
CA GLY A 175 4.32 -6.04 13.72
C GLY A 175 4.78 -4.58 13.57
N PHE A 176 6.08 -4.32 13.40
CA PHE A 176 6.56 -2.95 13.20
C PHE A 176 6.13 -2.38 11.83
N PRO A 177 5.50 -1.19 11.80
CA PRO A 177 5.17 -0.51 10.56
C PRO A 177 6.33 0.36 10.06
N LEU A 178 6.27 0.76 8.80
CA LEU A 178 7.02 1.92 8.31
C LEU A 178 6.41 3.19 8.92
N ARG A 179 7.25 4.18 9.28
CA ARG A 179 6.84 5.44 9.92
C ARG A 179 6.88 6.60 8.95
#